data_AF-A0A0W8E9H3-F1
#
_entry.id   AF-A0A0W8E9H3-F1
#
_cell.length_a   1.000
_cell.length_b   1.000
_cell.length_c   1.000
_cell.angle_alpha   90.00
_cell.angle_beta   90.00
_cell.angle_gamma   90.00
#
_symmetry.space_group_name_H-M   'P 1'
#
loop_
_entity.id
_entity.type
_entity.pdbx_description
1 polymer ?
#
loop_
_entity_poly.entity_id
_entity_poly.type
_entity_poly.pdbx_seq_one_letter_code
_entity_poly.pdbx_strand_id
1 'polypeptide(L)'
;MQQRYTRGKIKLKNEDGTVLIIAVFLVMLFAILFAGMVQLGMYLLARDQLQTATDAAALAGASNGTHRYVKINVITDRGERIVCDDDDCWCSGCSRVTIKNIPGDEKTLLDEGAWKNYCVPECDCGGGDCWYELVERNMMYDTHSMGWGVSKTTIDDTEKELTEATKTAIAEYGYGYTSTLNKMLKNLTLEQISTLLGSKNRFMQAWMNIGGYTYNCGSECAGDTGACYPCEEWMSEGDKAYKKVSDRKKFVDQCIQTMSNMRTANSRPINKLDAKYTEAAGRFFEANLPKNASDAGIQKITVYGYEQRNSPYYPSVVVYATAKIKTMFPSLFPNDLQTTVCASGATSFRDAQDQTRNGNKFYDALTGGKWYRVPEDGCWVDW
;
A
#
# COMPACT_ATOMS: atom_id res chain seq x y z
N MET A 1 -95.33 13.70 -20.86
CA MET A 1 -94.66 13.34 -22.14
C MET A 1 -93.36 12.64 -21.80
N GLN A 2 -93.31 11.31 -21.91
CA GLN A 2 -92.07 10.53 -21.76
C GLN A 2 -91.52 10.24 -23.16
N GLN A 3 -90.39 10.87 -23.51
CA GLN A 3 -89.65 10.53 -24.72
C GLN A 3 -88.99 9.16 -24.51
N ARG A 4 -89.43 8.18 -25.30
CA ARG A 4 -88.78 6.87 -25.42
C ARG A 4 -87.47 7.04 -26.17
N TYR A 5 -86.34 6.90 -25.48
CA TYR A 5 -85.04 6.69 -26.13
C TYR A 5 -85.05 5.31 -26.80
N THR A 6 -85.05 5.31 -28.13
CA THR A 6 -84.83 4.13 -28.97
C THR A 6 -83.42 3.61 -28.76
N ARG A 7 -83.30 2.40 -28.19
CA ARG A 7 -82.08 1.59 -28.19
C ARG A 7 -81.62 1.38 -29.64
N GLY A 8 -80.48 1.96 -30.00
CA GLY A 8 -79.83 1.70 -31.28
C GLY A 8 -79.45 0.23 -31.39
N LYS A 9 -80.08 -0.50 -32.32
CA LYS A 9 -79.68 -1.85 -32.69
C LYS A 9 -78.44 -1.75 -33.57
N ILE A 10 -77.28 -2.14 -33.04
CA ILE A 10 -76.04 -2.27 -33.82
C ILE A 10 -76.24 -3.42 -34.83
N LYS A 11 -76.28 -3.11 -36.12
CA LYS A 11 -76.35 -4.09 -37.21
C LYS A 11 -74.97 -4.73 -37.42
N LEU A 12 -74.71 -5.83 -36.71
CA LEU A 12 -73.46 -6.63 -36.81
C LEU A 12 -73.43 -7.63 -37.99
N LYS A 13 -74.39 -7.58 -38.93
CA LYS A 13 -74.57 -8.60 -39.99
C LYS A 13 -74.21 -8.14 -41.41
N ASN A 14 -73.73 -6.91 -41.60
CA ASN A 14 -73.25 -6.42 -42.90
C ASN A 14 -71.71 -6.32 -42.91
N GLU A 15 -71.10 -6.43 -44.09
CA GLU A 15 -69.65 -6.32 -44.32
C GLU A 15 -69.05 -5.07 -43.66
N ASP A 16 -69.78 -3.95 -43.63
CA ASP A 16 -69.39 -2.70 -42.95
C ASP A 16 -69.19 -2.85 -41.43
N GLY A 17 -69.98 -3.72 -40.78
CA GLY A 17 -69.86 -4.01 -39.34
C GLY A 17 -68.64 -4.86 -39.01
N THR A 18 -68.25 -5.75 -39.93
CA THR A 18 -67.02 -6.54 -39.83
C THR A 18 -65.79 -5.65 -39.99
N VAL A 19 -65.81 -4.70 -40.94
CA VAL A 19 -64.74 -3.71 -41.12
C VAL A 19 -64.57 -2.85 -39.88
N LEU A 20 -65.67 -2.43 -39.24
CA LEU A 20 -65.61 -1.66 -37.99
C LEU A 20 -64.94 -2.44 -36.85
N ILE A 21 -65.28 -3.73 -36.67
CA ILE A 21 -64.68 -4.57 -35.62
C ILE A 21 -63.19 -4.79 -35.87
N ILE A 22 -62.81 -5.07 -37.12
CA ILE A 22 -61.39 -5.27 -37.50
C ILE A 22 -60.60 -3.97 -37.29
N ALA A 23 -61.16 -2.82 -37.67
CA ALA A 23 -60.52 -1.51 -37.47
C ALA A 23 -60.31 -1.21 -35.98
N VAL A 24 -61.32 -1.43 -35.14
CA VAL A 24 -61.21 -1.25 -33.68
C VAL A 24 -60.17 -2.20 -33.09
N PHE A 25 -60.13 -3.45 -33.53
CA PHE A 25 -59.12 -4.43 -33.09
C PHE A 25 -57.70 -4.01 -33.49
N LEU A 26 -57.50 -3.56 -34.73
CA LEU A 26 -56.21 -3.07 -35.21
C LEU A 26 -55.75 -1.82 -34.45
N VAL A 27 -56.65 -0.87 -34.19
CA VAL A 27 -56.33 0.33 -33.40
C VAL A 27 -55.94 -0.05 -31.98
N MET A 28 -56.66 -0.98 -31.34
CA MET A 28 -56.27 -1.49 -30.01
C MET A 28 -54.91 -2.20 -30.04
N LEU A 29 -54.67 -3.04 -31.05
CA LEU A 29 -53.39 -3.74 -31.20
C LEU A 29 -52.23 -2.76 -31.39
N PHE A 30 -52.39 -1.74 -32.24
CA PHE A 30 -51.37 -0.69 -32.41
C PHE A 30 -51.18 0.13 -31.14
N ALA A 31 -52.25 0.44 -30.38
CA ALA A 31 -52.15 1.16 -29.12
C ALA A 31 -51.36 0.36 -28.06
N ILE A 32 -51.59 -0.95 -27.96
CA ILE A 32 -50.86 -1.84 -27.04
C ILE A 32 -49.38 -1.94 -27.47
N LEU A 33 -49.10 -2.09 -28.76
CA LEU A 33 -47.73 -2.12 -29.28
C LEU A 33 -47.00 -0.80 -29.01
N PHE A 34 -47.66 0.33 -29.23
CA PHE A 34 -47.12 1.65 -28.94
C PHE A 34 -46.83 1.80 -27.44
N ALA A 35 -47.76 1.42 -26.57
CA ALA A 35 -47.56 1.43 -25.12
C ALA A 35 -46.37 0.56 -24.70
N GLY A 36 -46.23 -0.63 -25.30
CA GLY A 36 -45.08 -1.52 -25.10
C GLY A 36 -43.75 -0.90 -25.52
N MET A 37 -43.69 -0.28 -26.71
CA MET A 37 -42.48 0.40 -27.19
C MET A 37 -42.07 1.58 -26.29
N VAL A 38 -43.02 2.40 -25.86
CA VAL A 38 -42.76 3.52 -24.94
C VAL A 38 -42.26 3.01 -23.59
N GLN A 39 -42.89 1.97 -23.03
CA GLN A 39 -42.48 1.39 -21.76
C GLN A 39 -41.09 0.76 -21.83
N LEU A 40 -40.77 0.06 -22.93
CA LEU A 40 -39.44 -0.49 -23.18
C LEU A 40 -38.38 0.62 -23.32
N GLY A 41 -38.70 1.69 -24.06
CA GLY A 41 -37.81 2.83 -24.23
C GLY A 41 -37.47 3.51 -22.90
N MET A 42 -38.47 3.73 -22.03
CA MET A 42 -38.24 4.24 -20.68
C MET A 42 -37.40 3.28 -19.83
N TYR A 43 -37.68 1.98 -19.91
CA TYR A 43 -36.93 0.96 -19.19
C TYR A 43 -35.45 0.97 -19.57
N LEU A 44 -35.15 0.96 -20.88
CA LEU A 44 -33.78 1.01 -21.39
C LEU A 44 -33.08 2.31 -21.02
N LEU A 45 -33.76 3.45 -21.15
CA LEU A 45 -33.18 4.75 -20.80
C LEU A 45 -32.82 4.84 -19.31
N ALA A 46 -33.70 4.38 -18.42
CA ALA A 46 -33.43 4.37 -16.99
C ALA A 46 -32.33 3.36 -16.62
N ARG A 47 -32.27 2.22 -17.31
CA ARG A 47 -31.19 1.23 -17.14
C ARG A 47 -29.83 1.79 -17.56
N ASP A 48 -29.73 2.50 -18.68
CA ASP A 48 -28.47 3.12 -19.14
C ASP A 48 -28.01 4.25 -18.21
N GLN A 49 -28.95 5.06 -17.71
CA GLN A 49 -28.65 6.07 -16.69
C GLN A 49 -28.16 5.44 -15.40
N LEU A 50 -28.81 4.35 -14.94
CA LEU A 50 -28.40 3.60 -13.77
C LEU A 50 -27.01 2.96 -13.98
N GLN A 51 -26.74 2.40 -15.17
CA GLN A 51 -25.41 1.86 -15.51
C GLN A 51 -24.34 2.95 -15.40
N THR A 52 -24.58 4.13 -15.97
CA THR A 52 -23.65 5.27 -15.89
C THR A 52 -23.37 5.68 -14.44
N ALA A 53 -24.40 5.74 -13.60
CA ALA A 53 -24.24 6.05 -12.18
C ALA A 53 -23.43 4.97 -11.44
N THR A 54 -23.67 3.71 -11.79
CA THR A 54 -22.99 2.55 -11.18
C THR A 54 -21.53 2.47 -11.62
N ASP A 55 -21.23 2.74 -12.88
CA ASP A 55 -19.86 2.82 -13.41
C ASP A 55 -19.07 3.94 -12.72
N ALA A 56 -19.68 5.13 -12.58
CA ALA A 56 -19.08 6.25 -11.86
C ALA A 56 -18.83 5.91 -10.39
N ALA A 57 -19.77 5.25 -9.73
CA ALA A 57 -19.64 4.80 -8.35
C ALA A 57 -18.53 3.76 -8.18
N ALA A 58 -18.46 2.76 -9.06
CA ALA A 58 -17.45 1.71 -9.03
C ALA A 58 -16.05 2.28 -9.28
N LEU A 59 -15.90 3.18 -10.25
CA LEU A 59 -14.63 3.88 -10.50
C LEU A 59 -14.22 4.78 -9.32
N ALA A 60 -15.16 5.51 -8.74
CA ALA A 60 -14.91 6.36 -7.56
C ALA A 60 -14.52 5.53 -6.33
N GLY A 61 -15.19 4.39 -6.12
CA GLY A 61 -14.84 3.43 -5.07
C GLY A 61 -13.48 2.80 -5.30
N ALA A 62 -13.14 2.44 -6.55
CA ALA A 62 -11.85 1.88 -6.89
C ALA A 62 -10.71 2.91 -6.83
N SER A 63 -10.97 4.19 -7.04
CA SER A 63 -9.93 5.23 -6.97
C SER A 63 -9.71 5.78 -5.55
N ASN A 64 -10.73 5.79 -4.70
CA ASN A 64 -10.64 6.31 -3.34
C ASN A 64 -10.27 5.23 -2.32
N GLY A 65 -9.31 5.53 -1.43
CA GLY A 65 -8.83 4.56 -0.43
C GLY A 65 -7.91 3.48 -1.02
N THR A 66 -7.31 3.75 -2.18
CA THR A 66 -6.24 2.93 -2.73
C THR A 66 -4.88 3.39 -2.21
N HIS A 67 -4.13 2.41 -1.71
CA HIS A 67 -2.76 2.58 -1.28
C HIS A 67 -1.91 1.58 -2.05
N ARG A 68 -0.79 2.06 -2.58
CA ARG A 68 0.20 1.18 -3.20
C ARG A 68 1.19 0.82 -2.13
N TYR A 69 1.31 -0.48 -1.87
CA TYR A 69 2.21 -1.01 -0.87
C TYR A 69 3.39 -1.66 -1.59
N VAL A 70 4.60 -1.40 -1.09
CA VAL A 70 5.84 -1.93 -1.65
C VAL A 70 6.69 -2.61 -0.59
N LYS A 71 7.48 -3.57 -1.05
CA LYS A 71 8.59 -4.16 -0.31
C LYS A 71 9.86 -3.95 -1.10
N ILE A 72 10.89 -3.42 -0.43
CA ILE A 72 12.18 -3.15 -1.06
C ILE A 72 13.32 -3.78 -0.27
N ASN A 73 14.44 -4.00 -0.93
CA ASN A 73 15.72 -4.15 -0.27
C ASN A 73 16.48 -2.84 -0.44
N VAL A 74 17.14 -2.35 0.61
CA VAL A 74 18.06 -1.21 0.50
C VAL A 74 19.47 -1.76 0.53
N ILE A 75 20.25 -1.43 -0.49
CA ILE A 75 21.63 -1.86 -0.64
C ILE A 75 22.51 -0.63 -0.54
N THR A 76 23.49 -0.70 0.34
CA THR A 76 24.54 0.30 0.46
C THR A 76 25.86 -0.35 0.12
N ASP A 77 26.47 0.10 -0.97
CA ASP A 77 27.89 -0.07 -1.20
C ASP A 77 28.61 1.03 -0.43
N ARG A 78 29.45 0.67 0.54
CA ARG A 78 30.06 1.67 1.42
C ARG A 78 31.34 2.27 0.86
N GLY A 79 31.68 1.93 -0.40
CA GLY A 79 32.83 2.48 -1.09
C GLY A 79 34.14 1.94 -0.54
N GLU A 80 35.07 2.83 -0.24
CA GLU A 80 36.41 2.47 0.21
C GLU A 80 36.74 3.07 1.59
N ARG A 81 37.60 2.37 2.35
CA ARG A 81 38.12 2.81 3.65
C ARG A 81 39.62 3.04 3.57
N ILE A 82 40.11 3.95 4.39
CA ILE A 82 41.55 4.17 4.56
C ILE A 82 42.16 2.98 5.31
N VAL A 83 43.18 2.38 4.71
CA VAL A 83 44.05 1.35 5.27
C VAL A 83 45.45 1.94 5.29
N CYS A 84 46.11 1.90 6.45
CA CYS A 84 47.47 2.42 6.61
C CYS A 84 48.36 1.30 7.12
N ASP A 85 49.53 1.18 6.50
CA ASP A 85 50.68 0.46 7.04
C ASP A 85 51.70 1.47 7.58
N ASP A 86 52.87 1.01 8.04
CA ASP A 86 53.89 1.86 8.69
C ASP A 86 54.43 2.99 7.79
N ASP A 87 54.34 2.84 6.47
CA ASP A 87 54.97 3.73 5.49
C ASP A 87 53.99 4.46 4.55
N ASP A 88 52.74 3.99 4.39
CA ASP A 88 51.77 4.61 3.46
C ASP A 88 50.30 4.28 3.82
N CYS A 89 49.37 5.11 3.35
CA CYS A 89 47.93 4.90 3.48
C CYS A 89 47.27 4.85 2.10
N TRP A 90 46.48 3.80 1.84
CA TRP A 90 45.70 3.66 0.61
C TRP A 90 44.24 3.32 0.90
N CYS A 91 43.40 3.45 -0.13
CA CYS A 91 41.99 3.11 -0.03
C CYS A 91 41.76 1.64 -0.41
N SER A 92 41.00 0.93 0.42
CA SER A 92 40.63 -0.47 0.22
C SER A 92 39.12 -0.61 0.26
N GLY A 93 38.57 -1.55 -0.52
CA GLY A 93 37.13 -1.82 -0.56
C GLY A 93 36.52 -2.04 0.82
N CYS A 94 35.38 -1.38 1.05
CA CYS A 94 34.55 -1.53 2.24
C CYS A 94 33.44 -2.57 2.00
N SER A 95 32.73 -2.97 3.05
CA SER A 95 31.66 -3.96 2.91
C SER A 95 30.43 -3.38 2.20
N ARG A 96 29.72 -4.27 1.49
CA ARG A 96 28.37 -4.01 1.00
C ARG A 96 27.37 -4.53 2.02
N VAL A 97 26.39 -3.70 2.35
CA VAL A 97 25.34 -4.02 3.32
C VAL A 97 23.99 -4.04 2.61
N THR A 98 23.15 -5.01 2.97
CA THR A 98 21.80 -5.14 2.42
C THR A 98 20.80 -5.29 3.56
N ILE A 99 19.84 -4.38 3.63
CA ILE A 99 18.70 -4.49 4.54
C ILE A 99 17.51 -4.96 3.74
N LYS A 100 17.01 -6.14 4.08
CA LYS A 100 16.03 -6.87 3.26
C LYS A 100 14.60 -6.61 3.68
N ASN A 101 13.70 -6.77 2.73
CA ASN A 101 12.26 -6.86 2.95
C ASN A 101 11.63 -5.66 3.66
N ILE A 102 12.17 -4.46 3.48
CA ILE A 102 11.67 -3.21 4.07
C ILE A 102 10.28 -2.93 3.50
N PRO A 103 9.23 -2.95 4.34
CA PRO A 103 7.86 -2.72 3.91
C PRO A 103 7.44 -1.25 4.05
N GLY A 104 6.57 -0.76 3.17
CA GLY A 104 5.98 0.56 3.34
C GLY A 104 4.99 0.96 2.26
N ASP A 105 4.28 2.06 2.52
CA ASP A 105 3.49 2.76 1.50
C ASP A 105 4.42 3.34 0.44
N GLU A 106 4.11 3.13 -0.84
CA GLU A 106 4.95 3.52 -1.97
C GLU A 106 5.22 5.01 -2.00
N LYS A 107 4.22 5.82 -1.66
CA LYS A 107 4.37 7.27 -1.67
C LYS A 107 5.40 7.72 -0.65
N THR A 108 5.28 7.24 0.59
CA THR A 108 6.22 7.61 1.65
C THR A 108 7.60 7.00 1.40
N LEU A 109 7.64 5.70 1.10
CA LEU A 109 8.88 4.94 1.05
C LEU A 109 9.69 5.26 -0.20
N LEU A 110 9.06 5.35 -1.38
CA LEU A 110 9.74 5.59 -2.66
C LEU A 110 9.62 7.05 -3.11
N ASP A 111 8.41 7.58 -3.26
CA ASP A 111 8.19 8.90 -3.88
C ASP A 111 8.78 10.04 -3.04
N GLU A 112 8.61 9.98 -1.72
CA GLU A 112 9.18 10.93 -0.75
C GLU A 112 10.63 10.58 -0.34
N GLY A 113 11.14 9.42 -0.78
CA GLY A 113 12.52 9.01 -0.59
C GLY A 113 12.87 8.51 0.82
N ALA A 114 11.90 8.07 1.63
CA ALA A 114 12.17 7.60 2.99
C ALA A 114 13.05 6.34 3.03
N TRP A 115 13.16 5.59 1.92
CA TRP A 115 14.10 4.47 1.78
C TRP A 115 15.56 4.87 2.06
N LYS A 116 15.93 6.14 1.83
CA LYS A 116 17.27 6.67 2.10
C LYS A 116 17.65 6.64 3.58
N ASN A 117 16.65 6.62 4.48
CA ASN A 117 16.89 6.52 5.93
C ASN A 117 17.42 5.14 6.35
N TYR A 118 17.40 4.16 5.45
CA TYR A 118 18.00 2.84 5.63
C TYR A 118 19.41 2.75 5.02
N CYS A 119 19.90 3.80 4.36
CA CYS A 119 21.27 3.83 3.85
C CYS A 119 22.26 3.86 5.01
N VAL A 120 23.31 3.05 4.90
CA VAL A 120 24.42 3.03 5.86
C VAL A 120 25.46 4.09 5.43
N PRO A 121 26.16 4.75 6.37
CA PRO A 121 27.20 5.71 6.01
C PRO A 121 28.35 5.06 5.23
N GLU A 122 28.88 5.81 4.28
CA GLU A 122 30.08 5.49 3.50
C GLU A 122 31.32 5.39 4.40
N CYS A 123 32.34 4.71 3.89
CA CYS A 123 33.65 4.61 4.52
C CYS A 123 34.53 5.83 4.17
N ASP A 124 35.65 6.01 4.89
CA ASP A 124 36.37 7.29 4.93
C ASP A 124 36.98 7.75 3.59
N CYS A 125 37.19 6.86 2.60
CA CYS A 125 37.69 7.24 1.27
C CYS A 125 36.57 7.61 0.27
N GLY A 126 35.29 7.46 0.67
CA GLY A 126 34.15 7.70 -0.21
C GLY A 126 34.00 6.65 -1.32
N GLY A 127 33.31 7.04 -2.40
CA GLY A 127 32.98 6.13 -3.51
C GLY A 127 31.82 5.19 -3.18
N GLY A 128 31.06 5.48 -2.12
CA GLY A 128 29.89 4.71 -1.77
C GLY A 128 28.68 5.04 -2.65
N ASP A 129 27.68 4.19 -2.55
CA ASP A 129 26.44 4.29 -3.29
C ASP A 129 25.32 3.60 -2.51
N CYS A 130 24.13 4.18 -2.56
CA CYS A 130 22.95 3.61 -1.91
C CYS A 130 21.76 3.64 -2.85
N TRP A 131 21.16 2.48 -3.07
CA TRP A 131 20.00 2.30 -3.93
C TRP A 131 19.01 1.34 -3.27
N TYR A 132 17.83 1.22 -3.85
CA TYR A 132 16.90 0.17 -3.47
C TYR A 132 16.59 -0.76 -4.64
N GLU A 133 16.22 -1.99 -4.30
CA GLU A 133 15.69 -3.00 -5.20
C GLU A 133 14.23 -3.25 -4.87
N LEU A 134 13.35 -3.20 -5.88
CA LEU A 134 11.95 -3.54 -5.72
C LEU A 134 11.79 -5.06 -5.60
N VAL A 135 11.20 -5.52 -4.50
CA VAL A 135 10.92 -6.94 -4.26
C VAL A 135 9.47 -7.26 -4.59
N GLU A 136 8.55 -6.44 -4.09
CA GLU A 136 7.12 -6.68 -4.19
C GLU A 136 6.38 -5.36 -4.31
N ARG A 137 5.31 -5.34 -5.08
CA ARG A 137 4.39 -4.21 -5.20
C ARG A 137 2.98 -4.72 -5.31
N ASN A 138 2.11 -4.28 -4.43
CA ASN A 138 0.71 -4.66 -4.40
C ASN A 138 -0.18 -3.43 -4.24
N MET A 139 -1.44 -3.59 -4.62
CA MET A 139 -2.47 -2.61 -4.30
C MET A 139 -3.25 -3.04 -3.06
N MET A 140 -3.45 -2.10 -2.16
CA MET A 140 -4.32 -2.28 -1.01
C MET A 140 -5.50 -1.33 -1.17
N TYR A 141 -6.70 -1.87 -1.11
CA TYR A 141 -7.86 -1.09 -0.72
C TYR A 141 -7.89 -1.11 0.80
N ASP A 142 -8.21 0.01 1.42
CA ASP A 142 -8.40 0.08 2.87
C ASP A 142 -9.70 -0.66 3.28
N THR A 143 -9.65 -2.01 3.26
CA THR A 143 -10.73 -2.89 3.72
C THR A 143 -10.50 -3.32 5.18
N HIS A 144 -11.58 -3.72 5.86
CA HIS A 144 -11.72 -4.05 7.30
C HIS A 144 -10.64 -4.87 8.02
N SER A 145 -9.65 -5.41 7.32
CA SER A 145 -8.88 -6.59 7.72
C SER A 145 -7.37 -6.40 7.79
N MET A 146 -6.85 -5.27 7.33
CA MET A 146 -5.43 -4.97 7.51
C MET A 146 -5.26 -3.77 8.42
N GLY A 147 -4.75 -4.03 9.63
CA GLY A 147 -3.94 -3.02 10.31
C GLY A 147 -2.88 -2.56 9.31
N TRP A 148 -2.57 -1.27 9.29
CA TRP A 148 -1.68 -0.71 8.27
C TRP A 148 -0.40 -1.55 8.22
N GLY A 149 -0.17 -2.24 7.10
CA GLY A 149 1.08 -2.92 6.79
C GLY A 149 1.28 -4.33 7.33
N VAL A 150 2.53 -4.60 7.70
CA VAL A 150 3.16 -5.93 7.75
C VAL A 150 2.95 -6.66 9.07
N SER A 151 3.10 -7.99 9.03
CA SER A 151 3.17 -8.79 10.24
C SER A 151 4.28 -8.29 11.16
N LYS A 152 4.05 -8.37 12.47
CA LYS A 152 5.04 -8.03 13.49
C LYS A 152 6.39 -8.70 13.24
N THR A 153 6.38 -9.95 12.76
CA THR A 153 7.58 -10.71 12.40
C THR A 153 8.42 -10.00 11.34
N THR A 154 7.82 -9.42 10.30
CA THR A 154 8.57 -8.70 9.26
C THR A 154 9.20 -7.41 9.81
N ILE A 155 8.52 -6.73 10.73
CA ILE A 155 9.09 -5.54 11.40
C ILE A 155 10.28 -5.94 12.27
N ASP A 156 10.12 -7.00 13.07
CA ASP A 156 11.17 -7.52 13.95
C ASP A 156 12.39 -8.02 13.13
N ASP A 157 12.15 -8.67 11.98
CA ASP A 157 13.20 -9.11 11.06
C ASP A 157 13.93 -7.91 10.43
N THR A 158 13.19 -6.88 10.00
CA THR A 158 13.77 -5.64 9.45
C THR A 158 14.66 -4.93 10.47
N GLU A 159 14.20 -4.87 11.73
CA GLU A 159 14.96 -4.29 12.84
C GLU A 159 16.24 -5.06 13.11
N LYS A 160 16.17 -6.39 13.08
CA LYS A 160 17.34 -7.26 13.25
C LYS A 160 18.37 -7.03 12.14
N GLU A 161 17.94 -7.02 10.88
CA GLU A 161 18.82 -6.75 9.73
C GLU A 161 19.45 -5.36 9.83
N LEU A 162 18.67 -4.33 10.16
CA LEU A 162 19.16 -2.96 10.37
C LEU A 162 20.15 -2.88 11.55
N THR A 163 19.88 -3.64 12.62
CA THR A 163 20.76 -3.72 13.79
C THR A 163 22.12 -4.34 13.41
N GLU A 164 22.13 -5.47 12.71
CA GLU A 164 23.37 -6.12 12.26
C GLU A 164 24.15 -5.27 11.24
N ALA A 165 23.43 -4.62 10.32
CA ALA A 165 23.99 -3.61 9.41
C ALA A 165 24.69 -2.47 10.17
N THR A 166 24.03 -1.95 11.20
CA THR A 166 24.54 -0.86 12.04
C THR A 166 25.79 -1.29 12.83
N LYS A 167 25.79 -2.50 13.39
CA LYS A 167 26.97 -3.06 14.09
C LYS A 167 28.18 -3.16 13.18
N THR A 168 27.98 -3.73 11.99
CA THR A 168 29.02 -3.88 10.97
C THR A 168 29.57 -2.52 10.54
N ALA A 169 28.68 -1.55 10.30
CA ALA A 169 29.05 -0.21 9.90
C ALA A 169 29.96 0.48 10.93
N ILE A 170 29.59 0.42 12.20
CA ILE A 170 30.36 1.01 13.31
C ILE A 170 31.72 0.33 13.47
N ALA A 171 31.76 -1.01 13.43
CA ALA A 171 32.99 -1.75 13.62
C ALA A 171 34.01 -1.53 12.50
N GLU A 172 33.55 -1.41 11.25
CA GLU A 172 34.41 -1.09 10.12
C GLU A 172 34.82 0.37 10.09
N TYR A 173 33.96 1.28 10.55
CA TYR A 173 34.33 2.68 10.73
C TYR A 173 35.47 2.83 11.74
N GLY A 174 35.44 2.03 12.80
CA GLY A 174 36.53 1.90 13.76
C GLY A 174 37.74 1.11 13.24
N TYR A 175 38.09 1.19 11.94
CA TYR A 175 39.22 0.48 11.35
C TYR A 175 40.48 0.60 12.23
N GLY A 176 41.15 -0.53 12.46
CA GLY A 176 42.18 -0.74 13.50
C GLY A 176 41.64 -1.43 14.76
N TYR A 177 40.33 -1.28 15.04
CA TYR A 177 39.67 -1.78 16.25
C TYR A 177 38.48 -2.72 15.95
N THR A 178 38.30 -3.10 14.68
CA THR A 178 37.11 -3.82 14.18
C THR A 178 36.81 -5.12 14.93
N SER A 179 37.82 -5.93 15.27
CA SER A 179 37.62 -7.18 16.02
C SER A 179 37.04 -6.94 17.42
N THR A 180 37.59 -5.97 18.14
CA THR A 180 37.14 -5.59 19.49
C THR A 180 35.75 -4.97 19.44
N LEU A 181 35.50 -4.05 18.51
CA LEU A 181 34.20 -3.43 18.31
C LEU A 181 33.13 -4.48 17.94
N ASN A 182 33.43 -5.44 17.07
CA ASN A 182 32.50 -6.53 16.75
C ASN A 182 32.14 -7.36 17.99
N LYS A 183 33.10 -7.64 18.88
CA LYS A 183 32.83 -8.34 20.15
C LYS A 183 31.96 -7.51 21.08
N MET A 184 32.25 -6.21 21.22
CA MET A 184 31.48 -5.29 22.07
C MET A 184 30.03 -5.16 21.59
N LEU A 185 29.81 -5.12 20.28
CA LEU A 185 28.51 -4.84 19.68
C LEU A 185 27.64 -6.11 19.47
N LYS A 186 28.22 -7.31 19.53
CA LYS A 186 27.60 -8.59 19.10
C LYS A 186 26.15 -8.78 19.58
N ASN A 187 25.86 -8.50 20.85
CA ASN A 187 24.55 -8.75 21.47
C ASN A 187 23.79 -7.47 21.83
N LEU A 188 24.15 -6.33 21.26
CA LEU A 188 23.51 -5.05 21.58
C LEU A 188 22.36 -4.73 20.62
N THR A 189 21.28 -4.15 21.14
CA THR A 189 20.21 -3.52 20.35
C THR A 189 20.61 -2.12 19.89
N LEU A 190 19.87 -1.51 18.95
CA LEU A 190 20.13 -0.13 18.50
C LEU A 190 20.16 0.87 19.66
N GLU A 191 19.25 0.76 20.64
CA GLU A 191 19.20 1.63 21.82
C GLU A 191 20.43 1.46 22.71
N GLN A 192 20.88 0.22 22.89
CA GLN A 192 22.08 -0.07 23.67
C GLN A 192 23.34 0.44 22.97
N ILE A 193 23.41 0.31 21.64
CA ILE A 193 24.50 0.86 20.82
C ILE A 193 24.51 2.40 20.93
N SER A 194 23.36 3.06 20.77
CA SER A 194 23.25 4.53 20.92
C SER A 194 23.71 4.99 22.30
N THR A 195 23.31 4.26 23.34
CA THR A 195 23.69 4.52 24.73
C THR A 195 25.20 4.32 24.96
N LEU A 196 25.78 3.29 24.35
CA LEU A 196 27.21 2.98 24.42
C LEU A 196 28.04 4.11 23.77
N LEU A 197 27.67 4.53 22.55
CA LEU A 197 28.36 5.59 21.82
C LEU A 197 28.17 6.97 22.46
N GLY A 198 27.02 7.20 23.10
CA GLY A 198 26.72 8.45 23.79
C GLY A 198 27.43 8.69 25.11
N SER A 199 28.16 7.70 25.64
CA SER A 199 28.87 7.83 26.92
C SER A 199 30.25 7.20 26.88
N LYS A 200 31.29 8.04 26.89
CA LYS A 200 32.68 7.59 27.00
C LYS A 200 32.88 6.60 28.13
N ASN A 201 32.31 6.86 29.31
CA ASN A 201 32.44 5.96 30.46
C ASN A 201 31.86 4.57 30.19
N ARG A 202 30.67 4.48 29.60
CA ARG A 202 30.05 3.18 29.25
C ARG A 202 30.82 2.46 28.17
N PHE A 203 31.27 3.19 27.14
CA PHE A 203 32.12 2.65 26.09
C PHE A 203 33.40 2.05 26.67
N MET A 204 34.10 2.83 27.49
CA MET A 204 35.36 2.39 28.11
C MET A 204 35.14 1.21 29.07
N GLN A 205 34.05 1.17 29.85
CA GLN A 205 33.72 -0.01 30.66
C GLN A 205 33.56 -1.28 29.81
N ALA A 206 32.83 -1.20 28.70
CA ALA A 206 32.67 -2.32 27.79
C ALA A 206 33.99 -2.70 27.10
N TRP A 207 34.80 -1.71 26.71
CA TRP A 207 36.11 -1.90 26.09
C TRP A 207 37.09 -2.61 27.02
N MET A 208 37.23 -2.13 28.26
CA MET A 208 38.11 -2.72 29.27
C MET A 208 37.69 -4.17 29.60
N ASN A 209 36.37 -4.43 29.69
CA ASN A 209 35.85 -5.78 29.94
C ASN A 209 36.21 -6.77 28.81
N ILE A 210 36.18 -6.35 27.53
CA ILE A 210 36.62 -7.22 26.43
C ILE A 210 38.12 -7.54 26.51
N GLY A 211 38.93 -6.61 27.01
CA GLY A 211 40.36 -6.84 27.28
C GLY A 211 40.63 -7.67 28.55
N GLY A 212 39.61 -7.94 29.36
CA GLY A 212 39.76 -8.63 30.65
C GLY A 212 40.29 -7.75 31.78
N TYR A 213 40.21 -6.42 31.63
CA TYR A 213 40.76 -5.44 32.56
C TYR A 213 39.69 -4.72 33.38
N THR A 214 40.06 -4.22 34.56
CA THR A 214 39.26 -3.28 35.33
C THR A 214 39.25 -1.88 34.69
N TYR A 215 38.19 -1.12 34.95
CA TYR A 215 37.95 0.18 34.31
C TYR A 215 39.09 1.20 34.50
N ASN A 216 39.84 1.10 35.60
CA ASN A 216 40.92 2.03 35.97
C ASN A 216 42.29 1.34 36.09
N CYS A 217 42.42 0.10 35.62
CA CYS A 217 43.63 -0.71 35.78
C CYS A 217 44.07 -0.92 37.25
N GLY A 218 43.22 -0.60 38.24
CA GLY A 218 43.65 -0.49 39.62
C GLY A 218 44.10 -1.81 40.25
N SER A 219 43.49 -2.93 39.85
CA SER A 219 43.87 -4.26 40.34
C SER A 219 45.10 -4.84 39.64
N GLU A 220 45.35 -4.41 38.42
CA GLU A 220 46.44 -4.86 37.56
C GLU A 220 47.76 -4.16 37.91
N CYS A 221 47.65 -2.95 38.49
CA CYS A 221 48.78 -2.14 38.94
C CYS A 221 49.10 -2.35 40.44
N ALA A 222 48.42 -3.29 41.12
CA ALA A 222 48.59 -3.57 42.54
C ALA A 222 49.84 -4.42 42.84
N GLY A 223 51.03 -3.87 42.63
CA GLY A 223 52.29 -4.43 43.14
C GLY A 223 53.52 -4.35 42.23
N ASP A 224 53.36 -4.06 40.93
CA ASP A 224 54.47 -3.93 39.99
C ASP A 224 54.10 -2.96 38.85
N THR A 225 54.91 -1.91 38.64
CA THR A 225 54.68 -0.91 37.60
C THR A 225 54.75 -1.49 36.18
N GLY A 226 55.46 -2.61 35.98
CA GLY A 226 55.54 -3.29 34.69
C GLY A 226 54.26 -4.01 34.27
N ALA A 227 53.44 -4.46 35.23
CA ALA A 227 52.17 -5.14 34.98
C ALA A 227 51.03 -4.18 34.57
N CYS A 228 51.22 -2.88 34.79
CA CYS A 228 50.25 -1.82 34.49
C CYS A 228 50.24 -1.44 33.00
N TYR A 229 51.40 -1.55 32.33
CA TYR A 229 51.61 -1.05 30.97
C TYR A 229 50.61 -1.62 29.93
N PRO A 230 50.32 -2.94 29.87
CA PRO A 230 49.36 -3.47 28.90
C PRO A 230 47.92 -2.95 29.12
N CYS A 231 47.54 -2.69 30.37
CA CYS A 231 46.21 -2.16 30.69
C CYS A 231 46.08 -0.68 30.30
N GLU A 232 47.10 0.13 30.59
CA GLU A 232 47.14 1.54 30.18
C GLU A 232 47.19 1.70 28.65
N GLU A 233 47.92 0.84 27.96
CA GLU A 233 47.96 0.79 26.50
C GLU A 233 46.59 0.43 25.93
N TRP A 234 45.93 -0.61 26.45
CA TRP A 234 44.57 -0.99 26.05
C TRP A 234 43.55 0.13 26.31
N MET A 235 43.66 0.84 27.44
CA MET A 235 42.81 1.97 27.77
C MET A 235 43.03 3.13 26.79
N SER A 236 44.28 3.41 26.42
CA SER A 236 44.65 4.42 25.42
C SER A 236 44.09 4.09 24.03
N GLU A 237 44.16 2.82 23.62
CA GLU A 237 43.52 2.33 22.39
C GLU A 237 42.00 2.51 22.42
N GLY A 238 41.35 2.19 23.54
CA GLY A 238 39.91 2.41 23.72
C GLY A 238 39.51 3.88 23.59
N ASP A 239 40.32 4.79 24.10
CA ASP A 239 40.12 6.23 23.97
C ASP A 239 40.21 6.70 22.51
N LYS A 240 41.17 6.16 21.75
CA LYS A 240 41.31 6.42 20.30
C LYS A 240 40.12 5.83 19.52
N ALA A 241 39.73 4.59 19.84
CA ALA A 241 38.58 3.94 19.23
C ALA A 241 37.29 4.72 19.47
N TYR A 242 37.04 5.16 20.72
CA TYR A 242 35.86 5.95 21.08
C TYR A 242 35.76 7.24 20.28
N LYS A 243 36.85 8.02 20.19
CA LYS A 243 36.89 9.26 19.41
C LYS A 243 36.54 9.04 17.94
N LYS A 244 36.92 7.88 17.39
CA LYS A 244 36.62 7.52 16.00
C LYS A 244 35.15 7.18 15.81
N VAL A 245 34.53 6.47 16.75
CA VAL A 245 33.15 5.95 16.56
C VAL A 245 32.05 6.76 17.24
N SER A 246 32.35 7.66 18.18
CA SER A 246 31.36 8.38 19.00
C SER A 246 30.38 9.20 18.15
N ASP A 247 30.87 9.83 17.09
CA ASP A 247 30.06 10.69 16.21
C ASP A 247 29.02 9.91 15.41
N ARG A 248 29.17 8.58 15.34
CA ARG A 248 28.21 7.68 14.70
C ARG A 248 26.95 7.45 15.52
N LYS A 249 26.88 7.96 16.76
CA LYS A 249 25.64 7.97 17.55
C LYS A 249 24.47 8.56 16.76
N LYS A 250 24.68 9.65 16.01
CA LYS A 250 23.63 10.30 15.21
C LYS A 250 22.99 9.35 14.19
N PHE A 251 23.81 8.53 13.54
CA PHE A 251 23.36 7.51 12.61
C PHE A 251 22.52 6.44 13.33
N VAL A 252 22.98 5.95 14.48
CA VAL A 252 22.22 4.97 15.28
C VAL A 252 20.87 5.55 15.74
N ASP A 253 20.85 6.81 16.18
CA ASP A 253 19.61 7.51 16.57
C ASP A 253 18.63 7.63 15.39
N GLN A 254 19.14 7.87 14.18
CA GLN A 254 18.32 7.87 12.96
C GLN A 254 17.73 6.49 12.68
N CYS A 255 18.51 5.41 12.83
CA CYS A 255 18.00 4.04 12.69
C CYS A 255 16.89 3.74 13.72
N ILE A 256 17.07 4.16 14.99
CA ILE A 256 16.04 4.03 16.03
C ILE A 256 14.77 4.78 15.64
N GLN A 257 14.91 6.03 15.17
CA GLN A 257 13.77 6.84 14.74
C GLN A 257 13.05 6.21 13.53
N THR A 258 13.79 5.69 12.56
CA THR A 258 13.26 5.00 11.39
C THR A 258 12.43 3.77 11.80
N MET A 259 12.92 2.95 12.72
CA MET A 259 12.18 1.80 13.24
C MET A 259 10.96 2.20 14.07
N SER A 260 11.07 3.27 14.86
CA SER A 260 9.95 3.82 15.61
C SER A 260 8.85 4.34 14.69
N ASN A 261 9.22 5.04 13.61
CA ASN A 261 8.29 5.52 12.59
C ASN A 261 7.58 4.35 11.89
N MET A 262 8.32 3.32 11.50
CA MET A 262 7.75 2.11 10.91
C MET A 262 6.76 1.43 11.86
N ARG A 263 7.16 1.16 13.11
CA ARG A 263 6.28 0.55 14.13
C ARG A 263 5.03 1.40 14.38
N THR A 264 5.19 2.71 14.50
CA THR A 264 4.07 3.64 14.72
C THR A 264 3.11 3.63 13.54
N ALA A 265 3.64 3.69 12.32
CA ALA A 265 2.80 3.69 11.13
C ALA A 265 2.04 2.37 11.00
N ASN A 266 2.67 1.23 11.32
CA ASN A 266 2.02 -0.09 11.24
C ASN A 266 1.08 -0.42 12.41
N SER A 267 1.23 0.23 13.57
CA SER A 267 0.38 0.01 14.75
C SER A 267 -0.81 0.96 14.85
N ARG A 268 -0.88 2.00 13.99
CA ARG A 268 -2.01 2.91 13.96
C ARG A 268 -3.28 2.13 13.59
N PRO A 269 -4.32 2.11 14.45
CA PRO A 269 -5.61 1.58 14.06
C PRO A 269 -6.11 2.45 12.92
N ILE A 270 -6.25 1.86 11.73
CA ILE A 270 -6.89 2.54 10.61
C ILE A 270 -8.36 2.68 11.00
N ASN A 271 -8.86 3.91 11.10
CA ASN A 271 -10.29 4.16 11.23
C ASN A 271 -10.98 3.47 10.04
N LYS A 272 -11.86 2.50 10.31
CA LYS A 272 -12.60 1.68 9.33
C LYS A 272 -12.92 2.49 8.07
N LEU A 273 -12.09 2.28 7.05
CA LEU A 273 -12.08 3.09 5.83
C LEU A 273 -13.11 2.62 4.80
N ASP A 274 -13.88 1.57 5.13
CA ASP A 274 -15.14 1.21 4.49
C ASP A 274 -16.04 2.42 4.24
N ALA A 275 -16.01 3.40 5.15
CA ALA A 275 -16.72 4.65 4.95
C ALA A 275 -16.25 5.40 3.70
N LYS A 276 -14.95 5.45 3.34
CA LYS A 276 -14.48 6.33 2.26
C LYS A 276 -14.76 5.82 0.85
N TYR A 277 -14.55 4.54 0.55
CA TYR A 277 -14.90 4.04 -0.79
C TYR A 277 -16.42 3.94 -0.95
N THR A 278 -17.17 3.59 0.11
CA THR A 278 -18.63 3.62 0.10
C THR A 278 -19.18 5.05 0.01
N GLU A 279 -18.59 6.02 0.71
CA GLU A 279 -18.96 7.44 0.62
C GLU A 279 -18.63 8.02 -0.75
N ALA A 280 -17.44 7.73 -1.30
CA ALA A 280 -17.08 8.15 -2.63
C ALA A 280 -18.01 7.53 -3.68
N ALA A 281 -18.22 6.22 -3.63
CA ALA A 281 -19.15 5.52 -4.52
C ALA A 281 -20.57 6.11 -4.40
N GLY A 282 -21.05 6.34 -3.17
CA GLY A 282 -22.35 6.95 -2.90
C GLY A 282 -22.49 8.37 -3.47
N ARG A 283 -21.51 9.25 -3.23
CA ARG A 283 -21.54 10.63 -3.76
C ARG A 283 -21.53 10.67 -5.29
N PHE A 284 -20.73 9.83 -5.93
CA PHE A 284 -20.69 9.76 -7.39
C PHE A 284 -21.94 9.10 -7.98
N PHE A 285 -22.54 8.13 -7.28
CA PHE A 285 -23.83 7.57 -7.65
C PHE A 285 -24.94 8.63 -7.56
N GLU A 286 -25.01 9.34 -6.44
CA GLU A 286 -25.99 10.42 -6.18
C GLU A 286 -25.90 11.53 -7.23
N ALA A 287 -24.69 11.93 -7.60
CA ALA A 287 -24.45 12.92 -8.65
C ALA A 287 -24.97 12.49 -10.03
N ASN A 288 -25.12 11.18 -10.26
CA ASN A 288 -25.52 10.60 -11.53
C ASN A 288 -26.88 9.88 -11.48
N LEU A 289 -27.71 10.15 -10.46
CA LEU A 289 -28.99 9.46 -10.27
C LEU A 289 -29.86 9.47 -11.54
N PRO A 290 -30.47 8.33 -11.91
CA PRO A 290 -31.35 8.24 -13.06
C PRO A 290 -32.59 9.11 -12.87
N LYS A 291 -32.73 10.14 -13.72
CA LYS A 291 -33.83 11.13 -13.63
C LYS A 291 -35.21 10.52 -13.89
N ASN A 292 -35.25 9.39 -14.60
CA ASN A 292 -36.49 8.71 -14.98
C ASN A 292 -36.84 7.55 -14.03
N ALA A 293 -36.10 7.37 -12.94
CA ALA A 293 -36.43 6.44 -11.88
C ALA A 293 -37.23 7.13 -10.76
N SER A 294 -38.20 6.44 -10.19
CA SER A 294 -38.92 6.89 -8.98
C SER A 294 -38.09 6.68 -7.71
N ASP A 295 -37.19 5.71 -7.74
CA ASP A 295 -36.31 5.32 -6.65
C ASP A 295 -35.08 4.65 -7.25
N ALA A 296 -33.88 4.99 -6.78
CA ALA A 296 -32.64 4.37 -7.23
C ALA A 296 -31.60 4.39 -6.11
N GLY A 297 -30.84 3.30 -5.98
CA GLY A 297 -29.87 3.17 -4.92
C GLY A 297 -28.87 2.03 -5.15
N ILE A 298 -27.72 2.15 -4.51
CA ILE A 298 -26.73 1.09 -4.40
C ILE A 298 -27.27 0.03 -3.43
N GLN A 299 -27.37 -1.22 -3.90
CA GLN A 299 -27.78 -2.36 -3.08
C GLN A 299 -26.61 -3.00 -2.36
N LYS A 300 -25.46 -3.09 -3.04
CA LYS A 300 -24.29 -3.81 -2.55
C LYS A 300 -23.03 -3.24 -3.16
N ILE A 301 -21.97 -3.18 -2.35
CA ILE A 301 -20.60 -2.91 -2.80
C ILE A 301 -19.74 -4.08 -2.33
N THR A 302 -19.05 -4.73 -3.27
CA THR A 302 -18.08 -5.79 -3.00
C THR A 302 -16.69 -5.28 -3.33
N VAL A 303 -15.73 -5.44 -2.43
CA VAL A 303 -14.33 -5.04 -2.66
C VAL A 303 -13.46 -6.28 -2.76
N TYR A 304 -12.84 -6.48 -3.92
CA TYR A 304 -11.79 -7.46 -4.12
C TYR A 304 -10.46 -6.84 -3.70
N GLY A 305 -10.26 -6.81 -2.36
CA GLY A 305 -9.09 -6.28 -1.68
C GLY A 305 -7.89 -7.24 -1.62
N TYR A 306 -6.81 -6.82 -0.95
CA TYR A 306 -5.57 -7.60 -0.83
C TYR A 306 -5.77 -9.00 -0.23
N GLU A 307 -6.74 -9.19 0.66
CA GLU A 307 -7.11 -10.52 1.18
C GLU A 307 -7.51 -11.49 0.08
N GLN A 308 -8.04 -10.96 -1.02
CA GLN A 308 -8.46 -11.70 -2.19
C GLN A 308 -7.45 -11.54 -3.34
N ARG A 309 -6.16 -11.30 -3.06
CA ARG A 309 -5.11 -11.11 -4.09
C ARG A 309 -4.96 -12.27 -5.08
N ASN A 310 -5.43 -13.46 -4.71
CA ASN A 310 -5.44 -14.65 -5.56
C ASN A 310 -6.70 -14.75 -6.45
N SER A 311 -7.67 -13.85 -6.25
CA SER A 311 -8.89 -13.77 -7.06
C SER A 311 -8.57 -13.12 -8.41
N PRO A 312 -9.15 -13.60 -9.52
CA PRO A 312 -9.00 -12.95 -10.84
C PRO A 312 -9.62 -11.54 -10.88
N TYR A 313 -10.47 -11.21 -9.90
CA TYR A 313 -11.14 -9.91 -9.78
C TYR A 313 -10.33 -8.89 -8.97
N TYR A 314 -9.19 -9.26 -8.37
CA TYR A 314 -8.34 -8.33 -7.64
C TYR A 314 -7.39 -7.55 -8.58
N PRO A 315 -7.16 -6.24 -8.36
CA PRO A 315 -7.83 -5.34 -7.41
C PRO A 315 -9.03 -4.59 -8.03
N SER A 316 -10.26 -4.83 -7.56
CA SER A 316 -11.45 -4.11 -8.04
C SER A 316 -12.52 -3.84 -6.96
N VAL A 317 -13.41 -2.90 -7.25
CA VAL A 317 -14.61 -2.58 -6.50
C VAL A 317 -15.81 -2.79 -7.41
N VAL A 318 -16.73 -3.67 -6.99
CA VAL A 318 -17.96 -3.99 -7.72
C VAL A 318 -19.14 -3.35 -7.02
N VAL A 319 -19.93 -2.60 -7.77
CA VAL A 319 -21.13 -1.91 -7.28
C VAL A 319 -22.34 -2.50 -7.98
N TYR A 320 -23.34 -2.85 -7.19
CA TYR A 320 -24.64 -3.27 -7.68
C TYR A 320 -25.68 -2.23 -7.30
N ALA A 321 -26.45 -1.79 -8.29
CA ALA A 321 -27.48 -0.78 -8.07
C ALA A 321 -28.80 -1.20 -8.70
N THR A 322 -29.88 -0.71 -8.11
CA THR A 322 -31.24 -0.94 -8.59
C THR A 322 -31.97 0.36 -8.80
N ALA A 323 -32.84 0.41 -9.80
CA ALA A 323 -33.80 1.49 -9.98
C ALA A 323 -35.23 0.93 -10.14
N LYS A 324 -36.19 1.65 -9.58
CA LYS A 324 -37.63 1.47 -9.83
C LYS A 324 -38.09 2.53 -10.82
N ILE A 325 -38.88 2.10 -11.79
CA ILE A 325 -39.32 2.92 -12.92
C ILE A 325 -40.83 2.84 -12.94
N LYS A 326 -41.48 4.00 -12.74
CA LYS A 326 -42.94 4.07 -12.75
C LYS A 326 -43.47 3.88 -14.17
N THR A 327 -44.45 2.98 -14.33
CA THR A 327 -45.09 2.76 -15.63
C THR A 327 -45.97 3.94 -16.06
N MET A 328 -46.01 4.22 -17.36
CA MET A 328 -46.99 5.16 -17.93
C MET A 328 -48.35 4.49 -18.18
N PHE A 329 -48.41 3.16 -18.20
CA PHE A 329 -49.62 2.39 -18.52
C PHE A 329 -49.90 1.33 -17.44
N PRO A 330 -50.32 1.73 -16.23
CA PRO A 330 -50.54 0.81 -15.10
C PRO A 330 -51.70 -0.17 -15.31
N SER A 331 -52.58 0.10 -16.28
CA SER A 331 -53.62 -0.84 -16.69
C SER A 331 -53.11 -1.97 -17.59
N LEU A 332 -51.93 -1.81 -18.20
CA LEU A 332 -51.34 -2.76 -19.15
C LEU A 332 -50.07 -3.44 -18.60
N PHE A 333 -49.35 -2.79 -17.68
CA PHE A 333 -48.10 -3.27 -17.11
C PHE A 333 -48.10 -3.10 -15.57
N PRO A 334 -47.20 -3.80 -14.84
CA PRO A 334 -47.01 -3.57 -13.41
C PRO A 334 -46.73 -2.10 -13.09
N ASN A 335 -47.21 -1.64 -11.93
CA ASN A 335 -47.10 -0.24 -11.50
C ASN A 335 -45.66 0.28 -11.49
N ASP A 336 -44.71 -0.59 -11.13
CA ASP A 336 -43.29 -0.30 -11.13
C ASP A 336 -42.54 -1.43 -11.83
N LEU A 337 -41.57 -1.06 -12.67
CA LEU A 337 -40.56 -1.96 -13.20
C LEU A 337 -39.27 -1.78 -12.42
N GLN A 338 -38.65 -2.88 -12.02
CA GLN A 338 -37.34 -2.85 -11.38
C GLN A 338 -36.27 -3.27 -12.38
N THR A 339 -35.16 -2.55 -12.39
CA THR A 339 -33.94 -2.95 -13.11
C THR A 339 -32.77 -2.97 -12.16
N THR A 340 -31.84 -3.89 -12.39
CA THR A 340 -30.60 -4.04 -11.64
C THR A 340 -29.45 -4.00 -12.62
N VAL A 341 -28.41 -3.26 -12.28
CA VAL A 341 -27.16 -3.21 -13.02
C VAL A 341 -25.99 -3.49 -12.09
N CYS A 342 -24.87 -3.82 -12.71
CA CYS A 342 -23.61 -4.03 -12.03
C CYS A 342 -22.51 -3.30 -12.79
N ALA A 343 -21.56 -2.74 -12.06
CA ALA A 343 -20.31 -2.23 -12.61
C ALA A 343 -19.12 -2.66 -11.77
N SER A 344 -17.99 -2.93 -12.44
CA SER A 344 -16.70 -3.19 -11.81
C SER A 344 -15.74 -2.04 -12.14
N GLY A 345 -15.19 -1.42 -11.10
CA GLY A 345 -14.12 -0.43 -11.19
C GLY A 345 -12.81 -1.03 -10.73
N ALA A 346 -11.72 -0.80 -11.46
CA ALA A 346 -10.39 -1.27 -11.09
C ALA A 346 -9.39 -0.14 -11.12
N THR A 347 -8.40 -0.21 -10.23
CA THR A 347 -7.21 0.64 -10.29
C THR A 347 -6.06 -0.20 -10.80
N SER A 348 -5.27 0.36 -11.72
CA SER A 348 -4.08 -0.31 -12.27
C SER A 348 -2.80 0.25 -11.65
N PHE A 349 -1.79 -0.60 -11.56
CA PHE A 349 -0.44 -0.25 -11.08
C PHE A 349 0.59 -0.90 -12.02
N ARG A 350 1.87 -0.52 -11.93
CA ARG A 350 2.90 -1.14 -12.78
C ARG A 350 3.36 -2.46 -12.18
N ASP A 351 3.60 -3.45 -13.04
CA ASP A 351 4.07 -4.76 -12.64
C ASP A 351 5.53 -4.70 -12.16
N ALA A 352 5.78 -5.22 -10.95
CA ALA A 352 7.11 -5.17 -10.33
C ALA A 352 8.16 -6.01 -11.07
N GLN A 353 7.76 -7.15 -11.65
CA GLN A 353 8.68 -8.05 -12.36
C GLN A 353 9.10 -7.46 -13.70
N ASP A 354 8.19 -6.78 -14.40
CA ASP A 354 8.52 -6.09 -15.65
C ASP A 354 9.41 -4.86 -15.38
N GLN A 355 9.20 -4.15 -14.27
CA GLN A 355 10.05 -3.02 -13.86
C GLN A 355 11.49 -3.42 -13.55
N THR A 356 11.71 -4.65 -13.07
CA THR A 356 13.02 -5.19 -12.69
C THR A 356 13.77 -5.84 -13.87
N ARG A 357 13.13 -6.00 -15.04
CA ARG A 357 13.69 -6.74 -16.18
C ARG A 357 15.00 -6.16 -16.74
N ASN A 358 15.17 -4.84 -16.68
CA ASN A 358 16.35 -4.15 -17.23
C ASN A 358 17.36 -3.74 -16.15
N GLY A 359 17.15 -4.19 -14.91
CA GLY A 359 17.98 -3.83 -13.75
C GLY A 359 17.12 -3.60 -12.51
N ASN A 360 17.70 -3.88 -11.34
CA ASN A 360 17.00 -3.74 -10.06
C ASN A 360 17.48 -2.53 -9.25
N LYS A 361 18.38 -1.72 -9.80
CA LYS A 361 19.01 -0.60 -9.11
C LYS A 361 18.18 0.68 -9.30
N PHE A 362 17.47 1.10 -8.26
CA PHE A 362 16.60 2.28 -8.32
C PHE A 362 17.00 3.36 -7.31
N TYR A 363 16.79 4.62 -7.70
CA TYR A 363 17.10 5.82 -6.89
C TYR A 363 15.90 6.75 -6.70
N ASP A 364 14.87 6.57 -7.50
CA ASP A 364 13.73 7.45 -7.64
C ASP A 364 12.45 6.65 -7.84
N ALA A 365 11.31 7.33 -7.70
CA ALA A 365 10.00 6.74 -7.93
C ALA A 365 9.98 5.97 -9.26
N LEU A 366 9.41 4.77 -9.23
CA LEU A 366 9.51 3.84 -10.34
C LEU A 366 8.75 4.35 -11.58
N THR A 367 9.48 4.89 -12.55
CA THR A 367 8.94 5.29 -13.86
C THR A 367 9.20 4.21 -14.91
N GLY A 368 8.14 3.59 -15.44
CA GLY A 368 8.25 2.58 -16.51
C GLY A 368 7.64 1.22 -16.14
N GLY A 369 7.88 0.22 -16.98
CA GLY A 369 7.30 -1.13 -16.89
C GLY A 369 5.87 -1.22 -17.44
N LYS A 370 5.36 -2.42 -17.66
CA LYS A 370 3.98 -2.67 -18.08
C LYS A 370 3.01 -2.41 -16.95
N TRP A 371 1.79 -1.99 -17.31
CA TRP A 371 0.68 -2.01 -16.36
C TRP A 371 0.36 -3.45 -16.00
N TYR A 372 0.12 -3.70 -14.73
CA TYR A 372 -0.41 -4.95 -14.22
C TYR A 372 -1.73 -5.26 -14.91
N ARG A 373 -2.01 -6.55 -15.09
CA ARG A 373 -3.19 -7.02 -15.83
C ARG A 373 -4.45 -6.40 -15.22
N VAL A 374 -5.30 -5.83 -16.07
CA VAL A 374 -6.63 -5.37 -15.65
C VAL A 374 -7.39 -6.58 -15.11
N PRO A 375 -7.99 -6.48 -13.90
CA PRO A 375 -8.76 -7.58 -13.32
C PRO A 375 -9.88 -8.04 -14.24
N GLU A 376 -10.29 -9.29 -14.09
CA GLU A 376 -11.50 -9.78 -14.76
C GLU A 376 -12.73 -9.06 -14.18
N ASP A 377 -13.81 -8.99 -14.96
CA ASP A 377 -15.04 -8.33 -14.50
C ASP A 377 -15.71 -9.17 -13.40
N GLY A 378 -15.81 -8.61 -12.20
CA GLY A 378 -16.42 -9.25 -11.03
C GLY A 378 -17.95 -9.15 -11.01
N CYS A 379 -18.57 -8.59 -12.04
CA CYS A 379 -20.01 -8.44 -12.06
C CYS A 379 -20.76 -9.77 -12.03
N TRP A 380 -21.80 -9.82 -11.19
CA TRP A 380 -22.69 -10.97 -10.97
C TRP A 380 -22.05 -12.23 -10.35
N VAL A 381 -20.78 -12.16 -9.95
CA VAL A 381 -20.09 -13.28 -9.28
C VAL A 381 -20.66 -13.53 -7.88
N ASP A 382 -20.86 -12.45 -7.13
CA ASP A 382 -21.29 -12.48 -5.73
C ASP A 382 -22.69 -11.87 -5.52
N TRP A 383 -23.56 -11.81 -6.54
CA TRP A 383 -24.87 -11.13 -6.44
C TRP A 383 -25.83 -11.81 -5.46
#